data_AF-A0A2E3ZTL0-F1
#
_entry.id   AF-A0A2E3ZTL0-F1
#
_cell.length_a   1.000
_cell.length_b   1.000
_cell.length_c   1.000
_cell.angle_alpha   90.00
_cell.angle_beta   90.00
_cell.angle_gamma   90.00
#
_symmetry.space_group_name_H-M   'P 1'
#
loop_
_entity.id
_entity.type
_entity.pdbx_description
1 polymer ?
#
loop_
_entity_poly.entity_id
_entity_poly.type
_entity_poly.pdbx_seq_one_letter_code
_entity_poly.pdbx_strand_id
1 'polypeptide(L)'
;MKLQKIAEQERIKKERRDRKALERKKEQEKKIKEKQRIANEKRVREELKKKQKEIEKQKKLMRIAQKEKNLENERERIKLLKEIEEKQKILEKKEIILQKQLENKEQIDEIKANIEDLKNKVKESDGGNDKLTQITVINKADLKTNTKDTKKNSDSISEIREDVSKIKRNIEDKLIRNELARQREEEIRKRKYSYFKDTSEKKEEKEDRTKLFYDENIIKKSFINKKKITENDDNSDDFKKKLQKKSLSDESNGEQNTKNTNLLSALNAPTSIVELKEQQVTKTSEVIIFNENEIELGFKHKKNVKEYVKAIKDKQIRVEIVASLPKNNSQKSKLKQKQKSRLLHVRTFLINQGISHNRIGIKFNEGNDSKNWQNEVVLNFIGL
;
A
#
# COMPACT_ATOMS: atom_id res chain seq x y z
N MET A 1 -58.23 51.48 57.50
CA MET A 1 -56.76 51.73 57.47
C MET A 1 -55.89 50.47 57.40
N LYS A 2 -56.04 49.44 58.26
CA LYS A 2 -55.16 48.25 58.25
C LYS A 2 -55.36 47.32 57.03
N LEU A 3 -56.60 47.09 56.59
CA LEU A 3 -56.91 46.22 55.46
C LEU A 3 -56.42 46.76 54.09
N GLN A 4 -56.47 48.08 53.89
CA GLN A 4 -55.95 48.72 52.66
C GLN A 4 -54.42 48.57 52.54
N LYS A 5 -53.68 48.70 53.66
CA LYS A 5 -52.23 48.48 53.68
C LYS A 5 -51.83 47.04 53.33
N ILE A 6 -52.64 46.05 53.72
CA ILE A 6 -52.39 44.64 53.40
C ILE A 6 -52.62 44.37 51.91
N ALA A 7 -53.72 44.87 51.35
CA ALA A 7 -54.02 44.74 49.92
C ALA A 7 -52.95 45.42 49.04
N GLU A 8 -52.44 46.58 49.46
CA GLU A 8 -51.36 47.29 48.77
C GLU A 8 -50.03 46.52 48.83
N GLN A 9 -49.69 45.91 49.97
CA GLN A 9 -48.52 45.03 50.08
C GLN A 9 -48.62 43.78 49.20
N GLU A 10 -49.82 43.20 49.06
CA GLU A 10 -50.03 42.06 48.17
C GLU A 10 -49.89 42.44 46.69
N ARG A 11 -50.38 43.62 46.29
CA ARG A 11 -50.18 44.15 44.93
C ARG A 11 -48.70 44.34 44.62
N ILE A 12 -47.93 44.94 45.54
CA ILE A 12 -46.48 45.13 45.38
C ILE A 12 -45.76 43.78 45.30
N LYS A 13 -46.16 42.78 46.10
CA LYS A 13 -45.58 41.43 46.03
C LYS A 13 -45.90 40.74 44.69
N LYS A 14 -47.12 40.91 44.16
CA LYS A 14 -47.53 40.35 42.86
C LYS A 14 -46.76 40.99 41.72
N GLU A 15 -46.66 42.32 41.71
CA GLU A 15 -45.91 43.07 40.70
C GLU A 15 -44.41 42.69 40.67
N ARG A 16 -43.79 42.50 41.84
CA ARG A 16 -42.41 41.99 41.93
C ARG A 16 -42.25 40.58 41.36
N ARG A 17 -43.22 39.69 41.60
CA ARG A 17 -43.21 38.32 41.04
C ARG A 17 -43.36 38.35 39.52
N ASP A 18 -44.27 39.18 39.01
CA ASP A 18 -44.52 39.31 37.57
C ASP A 18 -43.32 39.92 36.83
N ARG A 19 -42.68 40.94 37.41
CA ARG A 19 -41.44 41.51 36.89
C ARG A 19 -40.31 40.48 36.83
N LYS A 20 -40.14 39.68 37.90
CA LYS A 20 -39.14 38.60 37.95
C LYS A 20 -39.43 37.48 36.95
N ALA A 21 -40.70 37.14 36.73
CA ALA A 21 -41.11 36.16 35.73
C ALA A 21 -40.84 36.65 34.31
N LEU A 22 -41.11 37.93 34.03
CA LEU A 22 -40.88 38.56 32.73
C LEU A 22 -39.38 38.70 32.42
N GLU A 23 -38.56 38.99 33.43
CA GLU A 23 -37.10 39.01 33.32
C GLU A 23 -36.52 37.61 33.00
N ARG A 24 -36.99 36.57 33.70
CA ARG A 24 -36.61 35.17 33.41
C ARG A 24 -36.97 34.76 31.99
N LYS A 25 -38.15 35.12 31.49
CA LYS A 25 -38.56 34.86 30.10
C LYS A 25 -37.64 35.55 29.10
N LYS A 26 -37.32 36.83 29.32
CA LYS A 26 -36.37 37.58 28.46
C LYS A 26 -34.97 36.96 28.47
N GLU A 27 -34.49 36.48 29.62
CA GLU A 27 -33.19 35.82 29.73
C GLU A 27 -33.18 34.47 28.99
N GLN A 28 -34.25 33.68 29.12
CA GLN A 28 -34.42 32.43 28.38
C GLN A 28 -34.47 32.65 26.87
N GLU A 29 -35.21 33.65 26.39
CA GLU A 29 -35.25 34.01 24.97
C GLU A 29 -33.87 34.42 24.43
N LYS A 30 -33.09 35.19 25.22
CA LYS A 30 -31.70 35.54 24.85
C LYS A 30 -30.84 34.28 24.71
N LYS A 31 -30.91 33.36 25.68
CA LYS A 31 -30.18 32.08 25.64
C LYS A 31 -30.57 31.22 24.45
N ILE A 32 -31.86 31.16 24.10
CA ILE A 32 -32.34 30.41 22.93
C ILE A 32 -31.81 31.03 21.64
N LYS A 33 -31.91 32.36 21.48
CA LYS A 33 -31.40 33.07 20.31
C LYS A 33 -29.89 32.87 20.15
N GLU A 34 -29.13 32.94 21.24
CA GLU A 34 -27.69 32.72 21.21
C GLU A 34 -27.33 31.27 20.81
N LYS A 35 -28.02 30.27 21.38
CA LYS A 35 -27.86 28.87 20.98
C LYS A 35 -28.17 28.65 19.49
N GLN A 36 -29.22 29.29 18.97
CA GLN A 36 -29.57 29.22 17.54
C GLN A 36 -28.49 29.86 16.66
N ARG A 37 -27.92 31.00 17.05
CA ARG A 37 -26.82 31.64 16.31
C ARG A 37 -25.58 30.74 16.27
N ILE A 38 -25.19 30.16 17.40
CA ILE A 38 -24.05 29.23 17.49
C ILE A 38 -24.28 27.98 16.63
N ALA A 39 -25.49 27.43 16.64
CA ALA A 39 -25.83 26.26 15.81
C ALA A 39 -25.74 26.57 14.31
N ASN A 40 -26.27 27.72 13.88
CA ASN A 40 -26.20 28.16 12.50
C ASN A 40 -24.76 28.43 12.05
N GLU A 41 -23.95 29.08 12.89
CA GLU A 41 -22.53 29.32 12.61
C GLU A 41 -21.74 28.01 12.45
N LYS A 42 -21.99 27.02 13.33
CA LYS A 42 -21.39 25.68 13.20
C LYS A 42 -21.77 25.01 11.89
N ARG A 43 -23.05 25.08 11.50
CA ARG A 43 -23.55 24.51 10.24
C ARG A 43 -22.88 25.15 9.02
N VAL A 44 -22.81 26.47 8.97
CA VAL A 44 -22.14 27.22 7.88
C VAL A 44 -20.65 26.85 7.81
N ARG A 45 -19.97 26.76 8.95
CA ARG A 45 -18.55 26.38 9.01
C ARG A 45 -18.31 24.96 8.49
N GLU A 46 -19.20 24.02 8.79
CA GLU A 46 -19.12 22.65 8.28
C GLU A 46 -19.38 22.59 6.77
N GLU A 47 -20.37 23.33 6.27
CA GLU A 47 -20.67 23.41 4.83
C GLU A 47 -19.50 24.02 4.06
N LEU A 48 -18.88 25.08 4.57
CA LEU A 48 -17.67 25.68 3.96
C LEU A 48 -16.51 24.68 3.93
N LYS A 49 -16.29 23.91 5.01
CA LYS A 49 -15.26 22.86 5.04
C LYS A 49 -15.53 21.75 4.01
N LYS A 50 -16.80 21.36 3.82
CA LYS A 50 -17.19 20.37 2.79
C LYS A 50 -16.88 20.90 1.38
N LYS A 51 -17.31 22.14 1.08
CA LYS A 51 -17.03 22.80 -0.21
C LYS A 51 -15.53 22.92 -0.48
N GLN A 52 -14.72 23.31 0.51
CA GLN A 52 -13.26 23.38 0.37
C GLN A 52 -12.63 22.01 0.03
N LYS A 53 -13.05 20.95 0.73
CA LYS A 53 -12.57 19.58 0.45
C LYS A 53 -12.95 19.11 -0.96
N GLU A 54 -14.14 19.48 -1.44
CA GLU A 54 -14.61 19.14 -2.78
C GLU A 54 -13.80 19.86 -3.87
N ILE A 55 -13.55 21.16 -3.69
CA ILE A 55 -12.67 21.94 -4.58
C ILE A 55 -11.26 21.35 -4.60
N GLU A 56 -10.73 20.93 -3.45
CA GLU A 56 -9.40 20.31 -3.38
C GLU A 56 -9.35 18.97 -4.14
N LYS A 57 -10.40 18.15 -4.05
CA LYS A 57 -10.53 16.90 -4.81
C LYS A 57 -10.58 17.19 -6.32
N GLN A 58 -11.37 18.16 -6.76
CA GLN A 58 -11.44 18.57 -8.17
C GLN A 58 -10.09 19.06 -8.69
N LYS A 59 -9.37 19.89 -7.91
CA LYS A 59 -8.01 20.34 -8.25
C LYS A 59 -7.02 19.17 -8.36
N LYS A 60 -7.11 18.18 -7.46
CA LYS A 60 -6.27 16.97 -7.52
C LYS A 60 -6.56 16.16 -8.78
N LEU A 61 -7.83 15.96 -9.14
CA LEU A 61 -8.23 15.27 -10.36
C LEU A 61 -7.73 15.99 -11.62
N MET A 62 -7.89 17.31 -11.70
CA MET A 62 -7.36 18.10 -12.81
C MET A 62 -5.84 17.97 -12.97
N ARG A 63 -5.08 17.97 -11.87
CA ARG A 63 -3.62 17.76 -11.92
C ARG A 63 -3.25 16.36 -12.42
N ILE A 64 -4.03 15.34 -12.07
CA ILE A 64 -3.79 13.97 -12.54
C ILE A 64 -4.08 13.89 -14.04
N ALA A 65 -5.23 14.39 -14.49
CA ALA A 65 -5.60 14.42 -15.90
C ALA A 65 -4.57 15.17 -16.76
N GLN A 66 -4.05 16.31 -16.26
CA GLN A 66 -3.01 17.06 -16.96
C GLN A 66 -1.68 16.28 -17.06
N LYS A 67 -1.30 15.55 -16.01
CA LYS A 67 -0.13 14.68 -16.03
C LYS A 67 -0.29 13.52 -17.01
N GLU A 68 -1.47 12.90 -17.04
CA GLU A 68 -1.78 11.81 -17.97
C GLU A 68 -1.69 12.29 -19.42
N LYS A 69 -2.28 13.45 -19.73
CA LYS A 69 -2.19 14.06 -21.06
C LYS A 69 -0.73 14.35 -21.47
N ASN A 70 0.09 14.86 -20.55
CA ASN A 70 1.50 15.11 -20.82
C ASN A 70 2.27 13.80 -21.09
N LEU A 71 2.00 12.74 -20.32
CA LEU A 71 2.61 11.43 -20.53
C LEU A 71 2.19 10.80 -21.86
N GLU A 72 0.95 10.99 -22.28
CA GLU A 72 0.45 10.53 -23.58
C GLU A 72 1.16 11.24 -24.74
N ASN A 73 1.26 12.57 -24.67
CA ASN A 73 2.02 13.37 -25.65
C ASN A 73 3.50 12.95 -25.71
N GLU A 74 4.14 12.65 -24.58
CA GLU A 74 5.52 12.16 -24.55
C GLU A 74 5.65 10.78 -25.21
N ARG A 75 4.69 9.87 -24.98
CA ARG A 75 4.66 8.55 -25.63
C ARG A 75 4.51 8.67 -27.14
N GLU A 76 3.64 9.56 -27.62
CA GLU A 76 3.48 9.84 -29.04
C GLU A 76 4.76 10.40 -29.65
N ARG A 77 5.42 11.36 -28.98
CA ARG A 77 6.70 11.90 -29.41
C ARG A 77 7.79 10.84 -29.50
N ILE A 78 7.88 9.95 -28.52
CA ILE A 78 8.83 8.83 -28.53
C ILE A 78 8.54 7.88 -29.70
N LYS A 79 7.26 7.59 -29.97
CA LYS A 79 6.86 6.73 -31.08
C LYS A 79 7.25 7.34 -32.44
N LEU A 80 7.01 8.63 -32.63
CA LEU A 80 7.42 9.37 -33.83
C LEU A 80 8.95 9.37 -34.00
N LEU A 81 9.70 9.61 -32.94
CA LEU A 81 11.17 9.58 -32.98
C LEU A 81 11.71 8.20 -33.39
N LYS A 82 11.13 7.12 -32.85
CA LYS A 82 11.50 5.75 -33.25
C LYS A 82 11.19 5.48 -34.72
N GLU A 83 10.04 5.94 -35.21
CA GLU A 83 9.68 5.76 -36.62
C GLU A 83 10.63 6.52 -37.55
N ILE A 84 11.07 7.72 -37.16
CA ILE A 84 12.09 8.49 -37.89
C ILE A 84 13.43 7.74 -37.89
N GLU A 85 13.87 7.24 -36.74
CA GLU A 85 15.13 6.51 -36.60
C GLU A 85 15.13 5.21 -37.44
N GLU A 86 14.01 4.48 -37.46
CA GLU A 86 13.84 3.29 -38.31
C GLU A 86 13.90 3.65 -39.81
N LYS A 87 13.25 4.74 -40.23
CA LYS A 87 13.32 5.23 -41.62
C LYS A 87 14.74 5.64 -42.01
N GLN A 88 15.48 6.31 -41.12
CA GLN A 88 16.88 6.67 -41.35
C GLN A 88 17.77 5.43 -41.50
N LYS A 89 17.64 4.43 -40.61
CA LYS A 89 18.39 3.17 -40.74
C LYS A 89 18.08 2.42 -42.04
N ILE A 90 16.84 2.48 -42.52
CA ILE A 90 16.46 1.88 -43.81
C ILE A 90 17.13 2.65 -44.97
N LEU A 91 17.16 3.98 -44.91
CA LEU A 91 17.82 4.81 -45.92
C LEU A 91 19.34 4.55 -45.97
N GLU A 92 20.02 4.55 -44.82
CA GLU A 92 21.45 4.22 -44.73
C GLU A 92 21.75 2.83 -45.32
N LYS A 93 20.93 1.81 -45.01
CA LYS A 93 21.08 0.48 -45.60
C LYS A 93 20.91 0.48 -47.12
N LYS A 94 19.95 1.25 -47.65
CA LYS A 94 19.75 1.37 -49.10
C LYS A 94 20.94 2.05 -49.77
N GLU A 95 21.51 3.07 -49.14
CA GLU A 95 22.69 3.78 -49.64
C GLU A 95 23.93 2.88 -49.69
N ILE A 96 24.17 2.09 -48.63
CA ILE A 96 25.26 1.09 -48.61
C ILE A 96 25.09 0.04 -49.72
N ILE A 97 23.86 -0.43 -49.95
CA ILE A 97 23.59 -1.40 -51.03
C ILE A 97 23.88 -0.77 -52.39
N LEU A 98 23.50 0.49 -52.59
CA LEU A 98 23.74 1.21 -53.84
C LEU A 98 25.25 1.41 -54.10
N GLN A 99 26.02 1.79 -53.08
CA GLN A 99 27.48 1.90 -53.16
C GLN A 99 28.13 0.58 -53.56
N LYS A 100 27.74 -0.53 -52.92
CA LYS A 100 28.24 -1.87 -53.30
C LYS A 100 27.88 -2.26 -54.73
N GLN A 101 26.70 -1.86 -55.22
CA GLN A 101 26.32 -2.11 -56.61
C GLN A 101 27.16 -1.30 -57.61
N LEU A 102 27.55 -0.08 -57.24
CA LEU A 102 28.46 0.76 -58.04
C LEU A 102 29.87 0.15 -58.07
N GLU A 103 30.44 -0.18 -56.91
CA GLU A 103 31.75 -0.85 -56.80
C GLU A 103 31.80 -2.14 -57.62
N ASN A 104 30.76 -2.98 -57.52
CA ASN A 104 30.68 -4.22 -58.31
C ASN A 104 30.60 -3.94 -59.83
N LYS A 105 29.94 -2.86 -60.27
CA LYS A 105 29.90 -2.49 -61.68
C LYS A 105 31.27 -2.02 -62.17
N GLU A 106 31.96 -1.19 -61.40
CA GLU A 106 33.32 -0.73 -61.72
C GLU A 106 34.28 -1.90 -61.87
N GLN A 107 34.23 -2.88 -60.96
CA GLN A 107 35.01 -4.12 -61.06
C GLN A 107 34.69 -4.94 -62.31
N ILE A 108 33.40 -5.05 -62.68
CA ILE A 108 32.98 -5.76 -63.89
C ILE A 108 33.50 -5.04 -65.15
N ASP A 109 33.45 -3.71 -65.17
CA ASP A 109 33.89 -2.93 -66.31
C ASP A 109 35.43 -2.93 -66.45
N GLU A 110 36.19 -2.94 -65.35
CA GLU A 110 37.64 -3.22 -65.35
C GLU A 110 37.96 -4.61 -65.90
N ILE A 111 37.23 -5.65 -65.47
CA ILE A 111 37.41 -7.01 -65.99
C ILE A 111 37.13 -7.06 -67.50
N LYS A 112 36.08 -6.38 -67.97
CA LYS A 112 35.76 -6.31 -69.40
C LYS A 112 36.87 -5.60 -70.19
N ALA A 113 37.36 -4.47 -69.70
CA ALA A 113 38.47 -3.74 -70.34
C ALA A 113 39.72 -4.62 -70.44
N ASN A 114 40.09 -5.32 -69.36
CA ASN A 114 41.20 -6.27 -69.36
C ASN A 114 41.01 -7.42 -70.36
N ILE A 115 39.79 -7.96 -70.49
CA ILE A 115 39.47 -9.00 -71.48
C ILE A 115 39.60 -8.45 -72.91
N GLU A 116 39.20 -7.21 -73.15
CA GLU A 116 39.26 -6.57 -74.46
C GLU A 116 40.71 -6.26 -74.86
N ASP A 117 41.52 -5.78 -73.91
CA ASP A 117 42.97 -5.62 -74.09
C ASP A 117 43.68 -6.95 -74.38
N LEU A 118 43.29 -8.03 -73.68
CA LEU A 118 43.79 -9.37 -73.96
C LEU A 118 43.40 -9.84 -75.36
N LYS A 119 42.14 -9.63 -75.78
CA LYS A 119 41.69 -9.97 -77.14
C LYS A 119 42.44 -9.19 -78.21
N ASN A 120 42.72 -7.91 -77.98
CA ASN A 120 43.48 -7.08 -78.91
C ASN A 120 44.95 -7.55 -78.99
N LYS A 121 45.59 -7.90 -77.87
CA LYS A 121 46.91 -8.54 -77.85
C LYS A 121 46.94 -9.88 -78.60
N VAL A 122 45.91 -10.71 -78.44
CA VAL A 122 45.80 -11.98 -79.19
C VAL A 122 45.67 -11.72 -80.70
N LYS A 123 44.87 -10.72 -81.12
CA LYS A 123 44.75 -10.31 -82.53
C LYS A 123 46.06 -9.73 -83.08
N GLU A 124 46.81 -8.96 -82.30
CA GLU A 124 48.14 -8.47 -82.69
C GLU A 124 49.17 -9.60 -82.81
N SER A 125 49.03 -10.67 -82.01
CA SER A 125 49.86 -11.88 -82.12
C SER A 125 49.44 -12.84 -83.24
N ASP A 126 48.24 -12.69 -83.82
CA ASP A 126 47.74 -13.46 -84.96
C ASP A 126 48.20 -12.88 -86.32
N GLY A 127 48.93 -11.76 -86.32
CA GLY A 127 49.53 -11.16 -87.52
C GLY A 127 50.70 -11.96 -88.13
N GLY A 128 51.02 -13.13 -87.58
CA GLY A 128 52.03 -14.00 -88.16
C GLY A 128 52.04 -15.37 -87.48
N ASN A 129 51.32 -16.34 -88.07
CA ASN A 129 51.76 -17.72 -88.29
C ASN A 129 50.58 -18.58 -88.78
N ASP A 130 50.53 -18.81 -90.10
CA ASP A 130 49.81 -19.93 -90.70
C ASP A 130 50.49 -21.26 -90.30
N LYS A 131 50.30 -21.67 -89.04
CA LYS A 131 50.66 -23.01 -88.56
C LYS A 131 49.43 -23.65 -87.96
N LEU A 132 48.69 -24.31 -88.86
CA LEU A 132 47.91 -25.53 -88.67
C LEU A 132 47.90 -26.05 -87.22
N THR A 133 46.88 -25.67 -86.44
CA THR A 133 46.66 -26.23 -85.10
C THR A 133 45.93 -27.56 -85.20
N GLN A 134 46.56 -28.60 -84.67
CA GLN A 134 46.00 -29.93 -84.49
C GLN A 134 44.72 -29.84 -83.63
N ILE A 135 43.62 -30.39 -84.16
CA ILE A 135 42.39 -30.62 -83.40
C ILE A 135 42.66 -31.76 -82.42
N THR A 136 42.90 -31.44 -81.16
CA THR A 136 42.80 -32.42 -80.06
C THR A 136 41.32 -32.65 -79.78
N VAL A 137 40.80 -33.78 -80.26
CA VAL A 137 39.46 -34.25 -79.92
C VAL A 137 39.45 -34.65 -78.45
N ILE A 138 38.92 -33.78 -77.59
CA ILE A 138 38.61 -34.13 -76.20
C ILE A 138 37.44 -35.10 -76.22
N ASN A 139 37.67 -36.31 -75.73
CA ASN A 139 36.66 -37.36 -75.67
C ASN A 139 35.55 -36.93 -74.69
N LYS A 140 34.28 -36.90 -75.13
CA LYS A 140 33.13 -36.49 -74.28
C LYS A 140 32.95 -37.31 -73.00
N ALA A 141 33.63 -38.46 -72.88
CA ALA A 141 33.64 -39.29 -71.69
C ALA A 141 34.40 -38.64 -70.50
N ASP A 142 35.43 -37.83 -70.77
CA ASP A 142 36.29 -37.27 -69.72
C ASP A 142 35.74 -35.96 -69.11
N LEU A 143 34.67 -35.40 -69.69
CA LEU A 143 33.96 -34.22 -69.18
C LEU A 143 32.87 -34.56 -68.14
N LYS A 144 32.58 -35.85 -67.89
CA LYS A 144 31.50 -36.28 -66.98
C LYS A 144 31.94 -36.63 -65.56
N THR A 145 33.22 -36.60 -65.24
CA THR A 145 33.71 -37.00 -63.90
C THR A 145 33.81 -35.86 -62.88
N ASN A 146 33.50 -34.61 -63.26
CA ASN A 146 33.54 -33.46 -62.36
C ASN A 146 32.19 -32.78 -62.05
N THR A 147 31.07 -33.30 -62.57
CA THR A 147 29.79 -33.07 -61.91
C THR A 147 29.73 -33.99 -60.70
N LYS A 148 30.33 -33.54 -59.59
CA LYS A 148 29.83 -33.93 -58.27
C LYS A 148 28.34 -33.68 -58.31
N ASP A 149 27.54 -34.74 -58.39
CA ASP A 149 26.17 -34.70 -57.92
C ASP A 149 26.24 -34.04 -56.56
N THR A 150 25.78 -32.79 -56.49
CA THR A 150 25.58 -32.11 -55.23
C THR A 150 24.51 -32.92 -54.54
N LYS A 151 24.92 -33.90 -53.73
CA LYS A 151 24.13 -34.41 -52.62
C LYS A 151 23.67 -33.16 -51.90
N LYS A 152 22.45 -32.70 -52.19
CA LYS A 152 21.80 -31.66 -51.42
C LYS A 152 21.81 -32.18 -49.99
N ASN A 153 22.64 -31.57 -49.16
CA ASN A 153 22.92 -31.95 -47.79
C ASN A 153 21.61 -32.32 -47.10
N SER A 154 21.45 -33.59 -46.70
CA SER A 154 20.33 -34.05 -45.88
C SER A 154 20.20 -33.23 -44.59
N ASP A 155 21.33 -32.67 -44.14
CA ASP A 155 21.47 -31.91 -42.91
C ASP A 155 20.76 -30.55 -42.97
N SER A 156 20.70 -29.90 -44.15
CA SER A 156 20.01 -28.62 -44.31
C SER A 156 18.48 -28.77 -44.30
N ILE A 157 17.96 -29.92 -44.74
CA ILE A 157 16.52 -30.23 -44.70
C ILE A 157 16.08 -30.57 -43.26
N SER A 158 16.92 -31.26 -42.49
CA SER A 158 16.63 -31.51 -41.06
C SER A 158 16.66 -30.23 -40.22
N GLU A 159 17.62 -29.34 -40.45
CA GLU A 159 17.71 -28.04 -39.75
C GLU A 159 16.47 -27.17 -40.02
N ILE A 160 16.04 -27.08 -41.29
CA ILE A 160 14.82 -26.36 -41.67
C ILE A 160 13.59 -26.97 -40.98
N ARG A 161 13.52 -28.30 -40.84
CA ARG A 161 12.38 -28.98 -40.20
C ARG A 161 12.36 -28.77 -38.69
N GLU A 162 13.52 -28.70 -38.04
CA GLU A 162 13.63 -28.33 -36.62
C GLU A 162 13.23 -26.87 -36.38
N ASP A 163 13.65 -25.95 -37.23
CA ASP A 163 13.32 -24.53 -37.09
C ASP A 163 11.84 -24.26 -37.33
N VAL A 164 11.23 -24.92 -38.31
CA VAL A 164 9.76 -24.89 -38.49
C VAL A 164 9.03 -25.43 -37.25
N SER A 165 9.58 -26.46 -36.61
CA SER A 165 8.99 -27.04 -35.38
C SER A 165 9.13 -26.09 -34.17
N LYS A 166 10.26 -25.38 -34.05
CA LYS A 166 10.47 -24.34 -33.03
C LYS A 166 9.50 -23.17 -33.24
N ILE A 167 9.31 -22.74 -34.49
CA ILE A 167 8.37 -21.66 -34.84
C ILE A 167 6.94 -22.05 -34.47
N LYS A 168 6.49 -23.27 -34.79
CA LYS A 168 5.16 -23.77 -34.40
C LYS A 168 4.94 -23.74 -32.89
N ARG A 169 5.90 -24.26 -32.11
CA ARG A 169 5.84 -24.23 -30.63
C ARG A 169 5.77 -22.80 -30.09
N ASN A 170 6.54 -21.87 -30.66
CA ASN A 170 6.50 -20.47 -30.25
C ASN A 170 5.14 -19.80 -30.55
N ILE A 171 4.49 -20.17 -31.66
CA ILE A 171 3.16 -19.67 -32.02
C ILE A 171 2.10 -20.23 -31.05
N GLU A 172 2.15 -21.53 -30.77
CA GLU A 172 1.26 -22.20 -29.81
C GLU A 172 1.40 -21.61 -28.40
N ASP A 173 2.64 -21.43 -27.93
CA ASP A 173 2.93 -20.80 -26.63
C ASP A 173 2.41 -19.37 -26.55
N LYS A 174 2.53 -18.60 -27.63
CA LYS A 174 2.02 -17.23 -27.69
C LYS A 174 0.49 -17.21 -27.62
N LEU A 175 -0.17 -18.17 -28.26
CA LEU A 175 -1.62 -18.32 -28.25
C LEU A 175 -2.12 -18.70 -26.85
N ILE A 176 -1.45 -19.65 -26.19
CA ILE A 176 -1.73 -20.06 -24.79
C ILE A 176 -1.53 -18.88 -23.84
N ARG A 177 -0.44 -18.12 -23.97
CA ARG A 177 -0.18 -16.93 -23.13
C ARG A 177 -1.24 -15.85 -23.31
N ASN A 178 -1.70 -15.61 -24.54
CA ASN A 178 -2.77 -14.66 -24.82
C ASN A 178 -4.10 -15.10 -24.21
N GLU A 179 -4.44 -16.40 -24.30
CA GLU A 179 -5.65 -16.94 -23.70
C GLU A 179 -5.63 -16.81 -22.16
N LEU A 180 -4.48 -17.13 -21.54
CA LEU A 180 -4.25 -16.92 -20.09
C LEU A 180 -4.35 -15.45 -19.68
N ALA A 181 -3.82 -14.54 -20.50
CA ALA A 181 -3.93 -13.10 -20.26
C ALA A 181 -5.39 -12.64 -20.30
N ARG A 182 -6.16 -13.10 -21.30
CA ARG A 182 -7.59 -12.81 -21.44
C ARG A 182 -8.40 -13.34 -20.25
N GLN A 183 -8.16 -14.58 -19.81
CA GLN A 183 -8.81 -15.16 -18.62
C GLN A 183 -8.54 -14.33 -17.37
N ARG A 184 -7.29 -13.88 -17.17
CA ARG A 184 -6.93 -13.00 -16.05
C ARG A 184 -7.59 -11.63 -16.13
N GLU A 185 -7.67 -11.04 -17.32
CA GLU A 185 -8.38 -9.76 -17.51
C GLU A 185 -9.87 -9.88 -17.24
N GLU A 186 -10.52 -10.97 -17.70
CA GLU A 186 -11.91 -11.26 -17.39
C GLU A 186 -12.13 -11.47 -15.88
N GLU A 187 -11.21 -12.17 -15.20
CA GLU A 187 -11.27 -12.34 -13.74
C GLU A 187 -11.08 -11.01 -13.00
N ILE A 188 -10.11 -10.19 -13.41
CA ILE A 188 -9.89 -8.84 -12.88
C ILE A 188 -11.13 -7.98 -13.12
N ARG A 189 -11.75 -8.06 -14.30
CA ARG A 189 -12.99 -7.36 -14.64
C ARG A 189 -14.13 -7.82 -13.73
N LYS A 190 -14.35 -9.13 -13.57
CA LYS A 190 -15.35 -9.69 -12.64
C LYS A 190 -15.11 -9.22 -11.20
N ARG A 191 -13.86 -9.17 -10.72
CA ARG A 191 -13.52 -8.66 -9.37
C ARG A 191 -13.75 -7.15 -9.24
N LYS A 192 -13.36 -6.35 -10.24
CA LYS A 192 -13.53 -4.89 -10.25
C LYS A 192 -15.01 -4.50 -10.27
N TYR A 193 -15.82 -5.22 -11.03
CA TYR A 193 -17.26 -4.94 -11.18
C TYR A 193 -18.15 -5.86 -10.34
N SER A 194 -17.58 -6.70 -9.46
CA SER A 194 -18.32 -7.57 -8.53
C SER A 194 -19.28 -6.81 -7.60
N TYR A 195 -18.99 -5.53 -7.35
CA TYR A 195 -19.84 -4.65 -6.53
C TYR A 195 -21.03 -4.07 -7.31
N PHE A 196 -21.04 -4.23 -8.64
CA PHE A 196 -22.11 -3.85 -9.54
C PHE A 196 -22.78 -5.12 -10.07
N LYS A 197 -23.44 -5.87 -9.20
CA LYS A 197 -24.46 -6.81 -9.67
C LYS A 197 -25.70 -6.00 -10.01
N ASP A 198 -26.12 -6.05 -11.28
CA ASP A 198 -27.43 -5.57 -11.68
C ASP A 198 -28.50 -6.28 -10.83
N THR A 199 -29.38 -5.50 -10.23
CA THR A 199 -30.46 -5.95 -9.33
C THR A 199 -31.64 -6.59 -10.11
N SER A 200 -31.44 -6.92 -11.38
CA SER A 200 -32.49 -7.43 -12.28
C SER A 200 -32.78 -8.92 -12.14
N GLU A 201 -31.91 -9.71 -11.47
CA GLU A 201 -32.20 -11.12 -11.17
C GLU A 201 -32.43 -11.32 -9.67
N LYS A 202 -33.65 -11.02 -9.22
CA LYS A 202 -34.16 -11.57 -7.95
C LYS A 202 -34.41 -13.07 -8.15
N LYS A 203 -33.42 -13.89 -7.80
CA LYS A 203 -33.72 -15.27 -7.41
C LYS A 203 -34.37 -15.23 -6.04
N GLU A 204 -35.56 -15.83 -5.92
CA GLU A 204 -36.20 -16.09 -4.63
C GLU A 204 -35.26 -16.96 -3.78
N GLU A 205 -34.56 -16.33 -2.84
CA GLU A 205 -33.81 -17.07 -1.82
C GLU A 205 -34.79 -17.62 -0.80
N LYS A 206 -34.86 -18.96 -0.72
CA LYS A 206 -35.52 -19.66 0.38
C LYS A 206 -34.82 -19.26 1.69
N GLU A 207 -35.60 -18.76 2.65
CA GLU A 207 -35.14 -18.37 3.98
C GLU A 207 -34.51 -19.57 4.72
N ASP A 208 -33.18 -19.60 4.75
CA ASP A 208 -32.43 -20.57 5.55
C ASP A 208 -32.31 -20.04 6.99
N ARG A 209 -33.14 -20.57 7.90
CA ARG A 209 -33.30 -20.09 9.30
C ARG A 209 -32.16 -20.46 10.25
N THR A 210 -30.95 -20.70 9.75
CA THR A 210 -29.83 -21.23 10.57
C THR A 210 -28.68 -20.26 10.83
N LYS A 211 -28.84 -18.95 10.55
CA LYS A 211 -27.84 -17.92 10.91
C LYS A 211 -28.40 -16.78 11.78
N LEU A 212 -28.82 -17.13 12.99
CA LEU A 212 -29.20 -16.20 14.06
C LEU A 212 -27.97 -15.65 14.82
N PHE A 213 -27.09 -14.90 14.15
CA PHE A 213 -26.04 -14.13 14.84
C PHE A 213 -26.14 -12.62 14.66
N TYR A 214 -27.06 -12.14 13.83
CA TYR A 214 -27.35 -10.72 13.69
C TYR A 214 -28.86 -10.49 13.54
N ASP A 215 -29.60 -10.66 14.64
CA ASP A 215 -30.97 -10.17 14.71
C ASP A 215 -30.97 -8.64 14.78
N GLU A 216 -31.29 -7.98 13.68
CA GLU A 216 -31.49 -6.52 13.60
C GLU A 216 -32.58 -6.02 14.57
N ASN A 217 -33.45 -6.93 15.05
CA ASN A 217 -34.47 -6.67 16.06
C ASN A 217 -33.91 -6.44 17.47
N ILE A 218 -32.71 -6.96 17.80
CA ILE A 218 -32.05 -6.70 19.09
C ILE A 218 -31.57 -5.24 19.15
N ILE A 219 -31.05 -4.72 18.03
CA ILE A 219 -30.56 -3.35 17.95
C ILE A 219 -31.72 -2.37 18.17
N LYS A 220 -32.90 -2.60 17.58
CA LYS A 220 -34.08 -1.75 17.78
C LYS A 220 -34.59 -1.76 19.24
N LYS A 221 -34.55 -2.90 19.94
CA LYS A 221 -34.90 -2.98 21.37
C LYS A 221 -33.91 -2.23 22.27
N SER A 222 -32.62 -2.24 21.94
CA SER A 222 -31.58 -1.54 22.73
C SER A 222 -31.69 -0.01 22.70
N PHE A 223 -32.26 0.58 21.64
CA PHE A 223 -32.49 2.02 21.55
C PHE A 223 -33.77 2.49 22.25
N ILE A 224 -34.77 1.62 22.41
CA ILE A 224 -36.02 1.94 23.14
C ILE A 224 -35.74 2.03 24.65
N ASN A 225 -34.87 1.16 25.19
CA ASN A 225 -34.52 1.20 26.61
C ASN A 225 -33.62 2.40 26.99
N LYS A 226 -32.88 2.98 26.04
CA LYS A 226 -32.12 4.21 26.28
C LYS A 226 -32.99 5.47 26.41
N LYS A 227 -34.17 5.49 25.79
CA LYS A 227 -35.10 6.63 25.90
C LYS A 227 -35.89 6.65 27.22
N LYS A 228 -36.06 5.50 27.89
CA LYS A 228 -36.73 5.44 29.21
C LYS A 228 -35.83 5.87 30.37
N ILE A 229 -34.50 5.88 30.20
CA ILE A 229 -33.55 6.28 31.24
C ILE A 229 -33.41 7.82 31.32
N THR A 230 -33.71 8.54 30.24
CA THR A 230 -33.51 9.99 30.17
C THR A 230 -34.65 10.85 30.72
N GLU A 231 -35.78 10.27 31.15
CA GLU A 231 -36.93 11.06 31.66
C GLU A 231 -37.01 11.13 33.19
N ASN A 232 -36.21 10.36 33.94
CA ASN A 232 -36.32 10.27 35.40
C ASN A 232 -35.16 10.89 36.20
N ASP A 233 -34.13 11.49 35.56
CA ASP A 233 -32.92 12.00 36.25
C ASP A 233 -32.68 13.52 36.12
N ASP A 234 -33.63 14.29 35.61
CA ASP A 234 -33.48 15.75 35.41
C ASP A 234 -33.70 16.61 36.68
N ASN A 235 -33.49 16.06 37.88
CA ASN A 235 -33.59 16.79 39.16
C ASN A 235 -32.39 16.55 40.11
N SER A 236 -31.16 16.59 39.60
CA SER A 236 -30.00 16.79 40.48
C SER A 236 -29.04 17.81 39.88
N ASP A 237 -29.11 19.01 40.44
CA ASP A 237 -28.23 20.13 40.18
C ASP A 237 -26.74 19.76 40.32
N ASP A 238 -25.97 20.35 39.41
CA ASP A 238 -24.52 20.55 39.39
C ASP A 238 -23.78 20.42 40.74
N PHE A 239 -23.08 19.29 40.96
CA PHE A 239 -21.86 19.26 41.76
C PHE A 239 -20.75 18.52 41.03
N LYS A 240 -20.01 19.24 40.19
CA LYS A 240 -18.68 18.82 39.73
C LYS A 240 -17.75 18.74 40.95
N LYS A 241 -17.46 17.52 41.43
CA LYS A 241 -16.39 17.27 42.42
C LYS A 241 -15.05 17.79 41.88
N LYS A 242 -14.58 18.91 42.43
CA LYS A 242 -13.21 19.39 42.24
C LYS A 242 -12.26 18.52 43.06
N LEU A 243 -11.17 18.08 42.44
CA LEU A 243 -10.07 17.39 43.12
C LEU A 243 -9.48 18.32 44.19
N GLN A 244 -9.53 17.92 45.47
CA GLN A 244 -8.85 18.68 46.53
C GLN A 244 -7.34 18.45 46.42
N LYS A 245 -6.58 19.52 46.16
CA LYS A 245 -5.12 19.53 46.31
C LYS A 245 -4.81 19.71 47.80
N LYS A 246 -4.14 18.72 48.41
CA LYS A 246 -3.56 18.83 49.75
C LYS A 246 -2.48 19.91 49.74
N SER A 247 -2.61 20.95 50.56
CA SER A 247 -1.52 21.85 50.93
C SER A 247 -0.69 21.20 52.05
N LEU A 248 0.62 21.17 51.85
CA LEU A 248 1.64 20.87 52.86
C LEU A 248 1.98 22.18 53.57
N SER A 249 1.34 22.44 54.71
CA SER A 249 1.81 23.36 55.74
C SER A 249 0.78 23.37 56.87
N ASP A 250 1.14 22.77 58.01
CA ASP A 250 1.37 23.53 59.24
C ASP A 250 1.56 22.59 60.42
N GLU A 251 2.68 22.83 61.10
CA GLU A 251 3.05 22.23 62.35
C GLU A 251 2.13 22.69 63.48
N SER A 252 1.75 21.71 64.30
CA SER A 252 1.38 21.77 65.73
C SER A 252 0.77 23.05 66.31
N ASN A 253 -0.40 22.89 66.92
CA ASN A 253 -0.48 22.79 68.39
C ASN A 253 -1.88 22.35 68.87
N GLY A 254 -1.91 21.55 69.94
CA GLY A 254 -3.05 21.50 70.86
C GLY A 254 -3.90 20.23 70.85
N GLU A 255 -3.37 19.21 71.53
CA GLU A 255 -4.09 18.41 72.53
C GLU A 255 -5.22 17.40 72.17
N GLN A 256 -5.04 16.22 72.77
CA GLN A 256 -6.01 15.16 73.07
C GLN A 256 -6.48 14.26 71.93
N ASN A 257 -5.86 13.07 71.84
CA ASN A 257 -6.58 11.79 71.80
C ASN A 257 -5.58 10.63 71.90
N THR A 258 -5.42 10.07 73.11
CA THR A 258 -4.55 8.91 73.41
C THR A 258 -4.99 7.59 72.75
N LYS A 259 -6.11 7.59 72.01
CA LYS A 259 -6.53 6.47 71.15
C LYS A 259 -6.01 6.58 69.71
N ASN A 260 -5.58 7.77 69.27
CA ASN A 260 -5.03 7.99 67.94
C ASN A 260 -3.52 7.73 67.86
N THR A 261 -2.82 7.65 69.00
CA THR A 261 -1.37 7.39 69.03
C THR A 261 -1.02 6.00 68.51
N ASN A 262 -1.83 4.97 68.79
CA ASN A 262 -1.59 3.62 68.26
C ASN A 262 -1.84 3.55 66.75
N LEU A 263 -2.90 4.19 66.22
CA LEU A 263 -3.16 4.24 64.78
C LEU A 263 -2.15 5.11 64.02
N LEU A 264 -1.74 6.25 64.60
CA LEU A 264 -0.70 7.10 64.04
C LEU A 264 0.67 6.41 64.12
N SER A 265 0.97 5.63 65.16
CA SER A 265 2.20 4.82 65.24
C SER A 265 2.20 3.69 64.22
N ALA A 266 1.04 3.08 63.91
CA ALA A 266 0.92 2.06 62.87
C ALA A 266 1.02 2.65 61.44
N LEU A 267 0.63 3.92 61.26
CA LEU A 267 0.74 4.65 59.98
C LEU A 267 2.12 5.30 59.79
N ASN A 268 2.80 5.69 60.87
CA ASN A 268 4.15 6.26 60.87
C ASN A 268 5.25 5.22 61.11
N ALA A 269 4.91 3.97 61.46
CA ALA A 269 5.86 2.88 61.35
C ALA A 269 6.37 2.92 59.90
N PRO A 270 7.70 2.93 59.67
CA PRO A 270 8.22 2.80 58.32
C PRO A 270 7.59 1.53 57.81
N THR A 271 6.65 1.65 56.87
CA THR A 271 6.10 0.49 56.21
C THR A 271 7.34 -0.23 55.71
N SER A 272 7.59 -1.43 56.24
CA SER A 272 8.45 -2.36 55.53
C SER A 272 7.74 -2.44 54.19
N ILE A 273 8.25 -1.71 53.20
CA ILE A 273 7.80 -1.82 51.82
C ILE A 273 8.16 -3.25 51.52
N VAL A 274 7.19 -4.15 51.74
CA VAL A 274 7.25 -5.48 51.21
C VAL A 274 7.16 -5.19 49.73
N GLU A 275 8.31 -5.12 49.07
CA GLU A 275 8.41 -5.18 47.64
C GLU A 275 7.56 -6.39 47.26
N LEU A 276 6.36 -6.13 46.71
CA LEU A 276 5.52 -7.18 46.19
C LEU A 276 6.42 -7.92 45.20
N LYS A 277 6.83 -9.15 45.55
CA LYS A 277 7.66 -10.00 44.68
C LYS A 277 7.04 -9.90 43.30
N GLU A 278 7.80 -9.35 42.34
CA GLU A 278 7.32 -9.17 40.99
C GLU A 278 6.69 -10.48 40.53
N GLN A 279 5.39 -10.46 40.22
CA GLN A 279 4.70 -11.64 39.76
C GLN A 279 5.47 -12.15 38.55
N GLN A 280 6.04 -13.36 38.65
CA GLN A 280 6.86 -13.95 37.58
C GLN A 280 5.96 -14.25 36.39
N VAL A 281 5.75 -13.24 35.55
CA VAL A 281 5.03 -13.42 34.30
C VAL A 281 5.90 -14.27 33.39
N THR A 282 5.37 -15.41 32.94
CA THR A 282 6.03 -16.24 31.95
C THR A 282 6.19 -15.44 30.65
N LYS A 283 7.41 -14.96 30.40
CA LYS A 283 7.80 -14.24 29.18
C LYS A 283 8.52 -15.21 28.28
N THR A 284 7.92 -15.55 27.14
CA THR A 284 8.62 -16.25 26.07
C THR A 284 8.94 -15.24 24.98
N SER A 285 10.18 -15.20 24.50
CA SER A 285 10.63 -14.27 23.47
C SER A 285 11.11 -15.00 22.23
N GLU A 286 10.67 -14.58 21.05
CA GLU A 286 11.17 -15.05 19.76
C GLU A 286 11.94 -13.94 19.07
N VAL A 287 13.12 -14.24 18.51
CA VAL A 287 13.94 -13.28 17.77
C VAL A 287 13.77 -13.47 16.27
N ILE A 288 13.36 -12.41 15.58
CA ILE A 288 13.25 -12.35 14.13
C ILE A 288 14.43 -11.55 13.60
N ILE A 289 15.19 -12.16 12.69
CA ILE A 289 16.33 -11.54 12.02
C ILE A 289 15.89 -11.15 10.61
N PHE A 290 15.99 -9.87 10.27
CA PHE A 290 15.71 -9.35 8.94
C PHE A 290 16.98 -9.28 8.09
N ASN A 291 16.83 -9.39 6.78
CA ASN A 291 17.91 -9.03 5.87
C ASN A 291 18.15 -7.52 5.91
N GLU A 292 19.39 -7.09 5.65
CA GLU A 292 19.80 -5.70 5.81
C GLU A 292 18.86 -4.72 5.13
N ASN A 293 18.50 -4.90 3.86
CA ASN A 293 17.67 -3.91 3.15
C ASN A 293 16.16 -4.22 3.16
N GLU A 294 15.76 -5.33 3.75
CA GLU A 294 14.38 -5.78 3.70
C GLU A 294 13.56 -5.27 4.88
N ILE A 295 12.34 -4.86 4.57
CA ILE A 295 11.31 -4.46 5.53
C ILE A 295 10.31 -5.60 5.76
N GLU A 296 10.17 -6.47 4.76
CA GLU A 296 9.19 -7.54 4.77
C GLU A 296 9.66 -8.75 5.57
N LEU A 297 8.69 -9.47 6.14
CA LEU A 297 8.97 -10.69 6.86
C LEU A 297 9.25 -11.83 5.86
N GLY A 298 10.41 -12.47 5.98
CA GLY A 298 10.78 -13.62 5.15
C GLY A 298 9.82 -14.81 5.33
N PHE A 299 9.76 -15.70 4.34
CA PHE A 299 8.83 -16.84 4.34
C PHE A 299 8.98 -17.76 5.57
N LYS A 300 10.22 -18.05 5.98
CA LYS A 300 10.53 -18.86 7.17
C LYS A 300 9.95 -18.23 8.44
N HIS A 301 10.20 -16.94 8.64
CA HIS A 301 9.68 -16.22 9.81
C HIS A 301 8.14 -16.08 9.77
N LYS A 302 7.54 -15.89 8.59
CA LYS A 302 6.07 -15.92 8.44
C LYS A 302 5.47 -17.25 8.89
N LYS A 303 6.11 -18.39 8.57
CA LYS A 303 5.66 -19.72 9.02
C LYS A 303 5.76 -19.84 10.55
N ASN A 304 6.91 -19.52 11.13
CA ASN A 304 7.12 -19.59 12.59
C ASN A 304 6.12 -18.70 13.35
N VAL A 305 5.97 -17.44 12.93
CA VAL A 305 5.03 -16.51 13.55
C VAL A 305 3.58 -17.02 13.44
N LYS A 306 3.21 -17.67 12.34
CA LYS A 306 1.88 -18.29 12.18
C LYS A 306 1.66 -19.44 13.17
N GLU A 307 2.67 -20.26 13.42
CA GLU A 307 2.61 -21.34 14.42
C GLU A 307 2.45 -20.77 15.84
N TYR A 308 3.21 -19.73 16.18
CA TYR A 308 3.06 -19.01 17.45
C TYR A 308 1.67 -18.38 17.60
N VAL A 309 1.16 -17.72 16.55
CA VAL A 309 -0.18 -17.11 16.58
C VAL A 309 -1.25 -18.16 16.84
N LYS A 310 -1.18 -19.33 16.20
CA LYS A 310 -2.12 -20.44 16.45
C LYS A 310 -2.10 -20.87 17.92
N ALA A 311 -0.93 -20.96 18.55
CA ALA A 311 -0.79 -21.37 19.94
C ALA A 311 -1.33 -20.33 20.95
N ILE A 312 -1.37 -19.05 20.58
CA ILE A 312 -1.76 -17.95 21.48
C ILE A 312 -3.13 -17.34 21.18
N LYS A 313 -3.77 -17.73 20.07
CA LYS A 313 -5.04 -17.13 19.61
C LYS A 313 -6.10 -17.17 20.71
N ASP A 314 -6.22 -18.33 21.35
CA ASP A 314 -7.26 -18.61 22.35
C ASP A 314 -6.82 -18.28 23.79
N LYS A 315 -5.56 -17.85 24.00
CA LYS A 315 -5.01 -17.51 25.31
C LYS A 315 -5.01 -16.00 25.55
N GLN A 316 -5.09 -15.55 26.80
CA GLN A 316 -4.99 -14.13 27.19
C GLN A 316 -3.53 -13.65 27.20
N ILE A 317 -2.87 -13.69 26.04
CA ILE A 317 -1.46 -13.32 25.89
C ILE A 317 -1.36 -11.97 25.18
N ARG A 318 -0.61 -11.03 25.75
CA ARG A 318 -0.22 -9.76 25.11
C ARG A 318 1.09 -9.95 24.35
N VAL A 319 1.16 -9.43 23.13
CA VAL A 319 2.36 -9.47 22.29
C VAL A 319 3.02 -8.11 22.28
N GLU A 320 4.29 -8.03 22.67
CA GLU A 320 5.10 -6.82 22.54
C GLU A 320 6.17 -7.03 21.46
N ILE A 321 6.12 -6.19 20.41
CA ILE A 321 7.11 -6.18 19.34
C ILE A 321 8.15 -5.13 19.71
N VAL A 322 9.38 -5.56 19.90
CA VAL A 322 10.49 -4.72 20.38
C VAL A 322 11.56 -4.65 19.30
N ALA A 323 12.01 -3.44 18.97
CA ALA A 323 13.24 -3.24 18.20
C ALA A 323 14.24 -2.40 19.01
N SER A 324 15.52 -2.69 18.83
CA SER A 324 16.61 -1.98 19.47
C SER A 324 17.01 -0.74 18.66
N LEU A 325 17.22 0.39 19.33
CA LEU A 325 17.75 1.61 18.71
C LEU A 325 18.87 2.20 19.59
N PRO A 326 20.12 2.30 19.11
CA PRO A 326 21.21 2.89 19.88
C PRO A 326 21.08 4.42 19.91
N LYS A 327 21.63 5.02 20.97
CA LYS A 327 21.59 6.47 21.18
C LYS A 327 22.58 7.24 20.28
N ASN A 328 23.74 6.65 19.95
CA ASN A 328 24.91 7.37 19.44
C ASN A 328 25.22 7.20 17.92
N ASN A 329 24.21 6.97 17.07
CA ASN A 329 24.46 6.77 15.63
C ASN A 329 24.07 7.99 14.78
N SER A 330 24.98 8.47 13.93
CA SER A 330 24.78 9.60 12.99
C SER A 330 23.61 9.38 12.02
N GLN A 331 23.21 8.13 11.74
CA GLN A 331 22.08 7.77 10.87
C GLN A 331 20.79 7.36 11.62
N LYS A 332 20.62 7.82 12.87
CA LYS A 332 19.49 7.46 13.76
C LYS A 332 18.12 7.62 13.11
N SER A 333 17.88 8.69 12.33
CA SER A 333 16.58 8.96 11.71
C SER A 333 16.18 7.90 10.67
N LYS A 334 17.10 7.56 9.76
CA LYS A 334 16.91 6.53 8.72
C LYS A 334 16.70 5.15 9.34
N LEU A 335 17.52 4.80 10.33
CA LEU A 335 17.41 3.52 11.05
C LEU A 335 16.09 3.42 11.83
N LYS A 336 15.68 4.51 12.50
CA LYS A 336 14.38 4.58 13.20
C LYS A 336 13.22 4.38 12.24
N GLN A 337 13.26 5.01 11.07
CA GLN A 337 12.21 4.87 10.07
C GLN A 337 12.13 3.43 9.56
N LYS A 338 13.28 2.82 9.24
CA LYS A 338 13.38 1.42 8.81
C LYS A 338 12.85 0.44 9.85
N GLN A 339 13.27 0.58 11.10
CA GLN A 339 12.81 -0.25 12.21
C GLN A 339 11.32 -0.06 12.49
N LYS A 340 10.84 1.18 12.44
CA LYS A 340 9.39 1.47 12.54
C LYS A 340 8.61 0.76 11.43
N SER A 341 9.09 0.78 10.19
CA SER A 341 8.45 0.07 9.08
C SER A 341 8.41 -1.44 9.31
N ARG A 342 9.50 -2.06 9.79
CA ARG A 342 9.55 -3.49 10.14
C ARG A 342 8.56 -3.85 11.24
N LEU A 343 8.54 -3.08 12.33
CA LEU A 343 7.60 -3.26 13.45
C LEU A 343 6.14 -3.17 13.00
N LEU A 344 5.83 -2.19 12.14
CA LEU A 344 4.48 -2.03 11.58
C LEU A 344 4.11 -3.18 10.63
N HIS A 345 5.07 -3.68 9.85
CA HIS A 345 4.85 -4.84 8.98
C HIS A 345 4.53 -6.09 9.80
N VAL A 346 5.32 -6.37 10.85
CA VAL A 346 5.07 -7.50 11.77
C VAL A 346 3.73 -7.34 12.48
N ARG A 347 3.39 -6.15 12.96
CA ARG A 347 2.08 -5.87 13.56
C ARG A 347 0.93 -6.15 12.61
N THR A 348 1.04 -5.68 11.37
CA THR A 348 0.02 -5.91 10.33
C THR A 348 -0.12 -7.41 10.05
N PHE A 349 0.99 -8.13 9.98
CA PHE A 349 0.98 -9.58 9.82
C PHE A 349 0.25 -10.30 10.97
N LEU A 350 0.54 -9.95 12.23
CA LEU A 350 -0.12 -10.52 13.40
C LEU A 350 -1.63 -10.24 13.43
N ILE A 351 -2.04 -9.02 13.04
CA ILE A 351 -3.46 -8.65 12.90
C ILE A 351 -4.13 -9.51 11.82
N ASN A 352 -3.48 -9.68 10.67
CA ASN A 352 -3.99 -10.52 9.58
C ASN A 352 -4.11 -12.01 9.96
N GLN A 353 -3.30 -12.49 10.92
CA GLN A 353 -3.43 -13.85 11.46
C GLN A 353 -4.51 -13.97 12.55
N GLY A 354 -5.17 -12.87 12.94
CA GLY A 354 -6.32 -12.88 13.85
C GLY A 354 -6.04 -12.45 15.29
N ILE A 355 -4.88 -11.85 15.58
CA ILE A 355 -4.62 -11.23 16.89
C ILE A 355 -5.24 -9.84 16.93
N SER A 356 -5.95 -9.51 18.01
CA SER A 356 -6.58 -8.19 18.15
C SER A 356 -5.54 -7.07 18.30
N HIS A 357 -5.86 -5.90 17.74
CA HIS A 357 -4.99 -4.72 17.76
C HIS A 357 -4.56 -4.31 19.17
N ASN A 358 -5.46 -4.45 20.15
CA ASN A 358 -5.25 -4.06 21.54
C ASN A 358 -4.26 -4.98 22.27
N ARG A 359 -4.11 -6.23 21.80
CA ARG A 359 -3.14 -7.19 22.36
C ARG A 359 -1.72 -6.95 21.86
N ILE A 360 -1.50 -6.07 20.88
CA ILE A 360 -0.19 -5.85 20.27
C ILE A 360 0.36 -4.48 20.68
N GLY A 361 1.44 -4.48 21.47
CA GLY A 361 2.25 -3.31 21.79
C GLY A 361 3.49 -3.21 20.88
N ILE A 362 3.89 -1.99 20.52
CA ILE A 362 5.18 -1.73 19.88
C ILE A 362 6.04 -0.93 20.86
N LYS A 363 7.28 -1.36 21.09
CA LYS A 363 8.26 -0.65 21.92
C LYS A 363 9.60 -0.52 21.19
N PHE A 364 10.31 0.56 21.47
CA PHE A 364 11.71 0.70 21.10
C PHE A 364 12.53 0.59 22.37
N ASN A 365 13.44 -0.37 22.42
CA ASN A 365 14.39 -0.47 23.52
C ASN A 365 15.63 0.35 23.20
N GLU A 366 16.01 1.18 24.17
CA GLU A 366 17.25 1.93 24.10
C GLU A 366 18.35 1.10 24.75
N GLY A 367 19.30 0.60 23.96
CA GLY A 367 20.56 0.07 24.48
C GLY A 367 20.65 -1.44 24.66
N ASN A 368 20.71 -2.20 23.57
CA ASN A 368 21.37 -3.51 23.61
C ASN A 368 22.43 -3.57 22.50
N ASP A 369 23.67 -3.83 22.90
CA ASP A 369 24.86 -3.96 22.06
C ASP A 369 24.97 -5.36 21.41
N SER A 370 23.85 -5.96 20.98
CA SER A 370 23.92 -7.22 20.23
C SER A 370 24.56 -6.95 18.86
N LYS A 371 25.52 -7.77 18.41
CA LYS A 371 26.25 -7.52 17.15
C LYS A 371 25.33 -7.28 15.93
N ASN A 372 24.10 -7.79 15.94
CA ASN A 372 23.11 -7.70 14.87
C ASN A 372 21.84 -6.89 15.23
N TRP A 373 21.89 -6.03 16.26
CA TRP A 373 20.73 -5.24 16.73
C TRP A 373 20.02 -4.46 15.62
N GLN A 374 20.74 -4.10 14.55
CA GLN A 374 20.22 -3.34 13.40
C GLN A 374 19.14 -4.06 12.61
N ASN A 375 19.10 -5.39 12.71
CA ASN A 375 18.23 -6.26 11.93
C ASN A 375 17.35 -7.16 12.78
N GLU A 376 17.46 -7.05 14.10
CA GLU A 376 16.71 -7.87 15.05
C GLU A 376 15.40 -7.18 15.45
N VAL A 377 14.32 -7.97 15.44
CA VAL A 377 13.04 -7.62 16.04
C VAL A 377 12.65 -8.75 16.97
N VAL A 378 12.38 -8.43 18.23
CA VAL A 378 12.01 -9.40 19.25
C VAL A 378 10.51 -9.37 19.47
N LEU A 379 9.88 -10.54 19.45
CA LEU A 379 8.49 -10.75 19.83
C LEU A 379 8.43 -11.30 21.25
N ASN A 380 7.94 -10.49 22.18
CA ASN A 380 7.70 -10.92 23.56
C ASN A 380 6.24 -11.31 23.73
N PHE A 381 6.00 -12.53 24.18
CA PHE A 381 4.68 -13.01 24.56
C PHE A 381 4.57 -12.94 26.08
N ILE A 382 3.68 -12.08 26.55
CA ILE A 382 3.44 -11.79 27.97
C ILE A 382 2.09 -12.41 28.32
N GLY A 383 2.10 -13.51 29.07
CA GLY A 383 0.89 -14.05 29.69
C GLY A 383 0.37 -13.09 30.76
N LEU A 384 -0.94 -12.97 30.90
CA LEU A 384 -1.56 -12.27 32.04
C LEU A 384 -1.89 -13.27 33.15
#